data_AF-A0A397WA11-F1
#
_entry.id   AF-A0A397WA11-F1
#
_cell.length_a   1.000
_cell.length_b   1.000
_cell.length_c   1.000
_cell.angle_alpha   90.00
_cell.angle_beta   90.00
_cell.angle_gamma   90.00
#
_symmetry.space_group_name_H-M   'P 1'
#
loop_
_entity.id
_entity.type
_entity.pdbx_description
1 polymer ?
#
loop_
_entity_poly.entity_id
_entity_poly.type
_entity_poly.pdbx_seq_one_letter_code
_entity_poly.pdbx_strand_id
1 'polypeptide(L)' 'MRNYIEGLLRNKFNVHSACDGHDAWLLLSSLPNLPDLILSNIMMPNMDGYKLLNKIRSNAKTRL' A
#
# COMPACT_ATOMS: atom_id res chain seq x y z
N MET A 1 -12.58 8.32 2.78
CA MET A 1 -12.35 7.80 1.41
C MET A 1 -11.90 6.34 1.38
N ARG A 2 -10.87 5.94 2.16
CA ARG A 2 -10.37 4.54 2.23
C ARG A 2 -11.48 3.49 2.36
N ASN A 3 -12.30 3.57 3.41
CA ASN A 3 -13.34 2.57 3.70
C ASN A 3 -14.38 2.43 2.56
N TYR A 4 -14.62 3.50 1.80
CA TYR A 4 -15.54 3.48 0.66
C TYR A 4 -14.96 2.69 -0.52
N ILE A 5 -13.72 2.98 -0.91
CA ILE A 5 -13.01 2.26 -1.97
C ILE A 5 -12.83 0.79 -1.59
N GLU A 6 -12.46 0.55 -0.34
CA GLU A 6 -12.33 -0.79 0.22
C GLU A 6 -13.64 -1.58 0.11
N GLY A 7 -14.78 -0.99 0.49
CA GLY A 7 -16.09 -1.64 0.34
C GLY A 7 -16.44 -1.98 -1.11
N LEU A 8 -16.06 -1.13 -2.08
CA LEU A 8 -16.29 -1.39 -3.50
C LEU A 8 -15.41 -2.53 -4.06
N LEU A 9 -14.16 -2.63 -3.59
CA LEU A 9 -13.18 -3.58 -4.14
C LEU A 9 -13.19 -4.94 -3.44
N ARG A 10 -13.56 -5.01 -2.15
CA ARG A 10 -13.53 -6.24 -1.33
C ARG A 10 -14.32 -7.41 -1.92
N ASN A 11 -15.37 -7.15 -2.72
CA ASN A 11 -16.17 -8.20 -3.35
C ASN A 11 -15.49 -8.87 -4.56
N LYS A 12 -14.45 -8.25 -5.13
CA LYS A 12 -13.78 -8.73 -6.36
C LYS A 12 -12.28 -8.96 -6.19
N PHE A 13 -11.66 -8.38 -5.17
CA PHE A 13 -10.22 -8.41 -4.94
C PHE A 13 -9.91 -8.70 -3.48
N ASN A 14 -8.72 -9.28 -3.24
CA ASN A 14 -8.17 -9.34 -1.89
C ASN A 14 -7.60 -7.96 -1.51
N VAL A 15 -8.33 -7.23 -0.66
CA VAL A 15 -7.99 -5.85 -0.31
C VAL A 15 -7.26 -5.80 1.03
N HIS A 16 -6.07 -5.22 1.02
CA HIS A 16 -5.33 -4.84 2.21
C HIS A 16 -5.36 -3.32 2.38
N SER A 17 -5.61 -2.86 3.60
CA SER A 17 -5.75 -1.44 3.93
C SER A 17 -4.64 -1.00 4.89
N ALA A 18 -4.03 0.16 4.61
CA ALA A 18 -3.07 0.81 5.50
C ALA A 18 -3.53 2.23 5.85
N CYS A 19 -3.10 2.73 7.01
CA CYS A 19 -3.48 4.06 7.51
C CYS A 19 -2.56 5.19 7.01
N ASP A 20 -1.30 4.88 6.73
CA ASP A 20 -0.33 5.81 6.15
C ASP A 20 0.76 5.04 5.38
N GLY A 21 1.78 5.74 4.88
CA GLY A 21 2.87 5.09 4.14
C GLY A 21 3.68 4.13 5.00
N HIS A 22 3.93 4.44 6.28
CA HIS A 22 4.74 3.59 7.16
C HIS A 22 4.05 2.26 7.42
N ASP A 23 2.76 2.31 7.74
CA ASP A 23 1.90 1.14 7.90
C ASP A 23 1.85 0.31 6.61
N ALA A 24 1.70 0.97 5.45
CA ALA A 24 1.74 0.30 4.15
C ALA A 24 3.06 -0.45 3.90
N TRP A 25 4.18 0.14 4.31
CA TRP A 25 5.50 -0.49 4.17
C TRP A 25 5.66 -1.74 5.04
N LEU A 26 5.21 -1.68 6.29
CA LEU A 26 5.22 -2.83 7.19
C LEU A 26 4.34 -3.95 6.64
N LEU A 27 3.14 -3.61 6.17
CA LEU A 27 2.21 -4.56 5.57
C LEU A 27 2.83 -5.25 4.35
N LEU A 28 3.36 -4.48 3.38
CA LEU A 28 4.05 -5.03 2.20
C LEU A 28 5.23 -5.94 2.56
N SER A 29 5.96 -5.61 3.63
CA SER A 29 7.11 -6.42 4.08
C SER A 29 6.69 -7.75 4.70
N SER A 30 5.54 -7.74 5.41
CA SER A 30 4.97 -8.90 6.10
C SER A 30 4.20 -9.85 5.19
N LEU A 31 3.67 -9.36 4.06
CA LEU A 31 2.88 -10.18 3.16
C LEU A 31 3.75 -11.25 2.48
N PRO A 32 3.23 -12.49 2.33
CA PRO A 32 3.93 -13.54 1.61
C PRO A 32 3.99 -13.26 0.10
N ASN A 33 2.94 -12.64 -0.45
CA ASN A 33 2.82 -12.26 -1.86
C ASN A 33 2.60 -10.74 -1.96
N LEU A 34 3.21 -10.12 -2.97
CA LEU A 34 2.98 -8.71 -3.25
C LEU A 34 1.59 -8.50 -3.86
N PRO A 35 0.95 -7.35 -3.59
CA PRO A 35 -0.28 -6.97 -4.28
C PRO A 35 -0.01 -6.62 -5.74
N ASP A 36 -0.95 -6.95 -6.62
CA ASP A 36 -0.88 -6.60 -8.04
C ASP A 36 -1.07 -5.10 -8.30
N LEU A 37 -1.72 -4.38 -7.38
CA LEU A 37 -1.99 -2.96 -7.46
C LEU A 37 -1.91 -2.30 -6.08
N ILE A 38 -1.23 -1.14 -6.03
CA ILE A 38 -1.15 -0.30 -4.83
C ILE A 38 -1.83 1.04 -5.12
N LEU A 39 -2.88 1.34 -4.37
CA LEU A 39 -3.56 2.63 -4.36
C LEU A 39 -3.10 3.42 -3.13
N SER A 40 -2.35 4.50 -3.36
CA SER A 40 -1.82 5.37 -2.30
C SER A 40 -2.19 6.83 -2.56
N ASN A 41 -2.49 7.56 -1.49
CA ASN A 41 -2.52 9.02 -1.53
C ASN A 41 -1.10 9.58 -1.51
N ILE A 42 -0.92 10.80 -2.02
CA ILE A 42 0.36 11.52 -1.96
C ILE A 42 0.54 12.10 -0.56
N MET A 43 -0.43 12.88 -0.07
CA MET A 43 -0.39 13.52 1.23
C MET A 43 -0.83 12.53 2.31
N MET A 44 0.11 12.10 3.15
CA MET A 44 -0.13 11.21 4.29
C MET A 44 0.76 11.63 5.48
N PRO A 45 0.32 11.40 6.73
CA PRO A 45 1.17 11.59 7.90
C PRO A 45 2.32 10.57 7.92
N ASN A 46 3.41 10.89 8.65
CA ASN A 46 4.60 10.05 8.85
C ASN A 46 5.43 9.76 7.58
N MET A 47 4.84 9.06 6.62
CA MET A 47 5.46 8.78 5.32
C MET A 47 4.47 9.08 4.21
N ASP A 48 4.84 10.04 3.36
CA ASP A 48 4.09 10.41 2.16
C ASP A 48 4.19 9.34 1.06
N GLY A 49 3.33 9.48 0.05
CA GLY A 49 3.23 8.53 -1.07
C GLY A 49 4.51 8.48 -1.91
N TYR A 50 5.27 9.57 -2.01
CA TYR A 50 6.52 9.59 -2.77
C TYR A 50 7.62 8.78 -2.06
N LYS A 51 7.76 8.95 -0.74
CA LYS A 51 8.69 8.17 0.08
C LYS A 51 8.33 6.69 0.07
N LEU A 52 7.03 6.36 0.15
CA LEU A 52 6.56 4.98 0.01
C LEU A 52 6.95 4.40 -1.35
N LEU A 53 6.65 5.11 -2.44
CA LEU A 53 6.99 4.69 -3.80
C LEU A 53 8.51 4.46 -3.97
N ASN A 54 9.33 5.38 -3.46
CA ASN A 54 10.78 5.24 -3.51
C ASN A 54 11.27 4.01 -2.75
N LYS A 55 10.70 3.71 -1.58
CA LYS A 55 11.03 2.49 -0.82
C LYS A 55 10.64 1.22 -1.57
N ILE A 56 9.43 1.19 -2.14
CA ILE A 56 8.93 0.04 -2.92
C ILE A 56 9.88 -0.27 -4.08
N ARG A 57 10.25 0.76 -4.87
CA ARG A 57 11.13 0.61 -6.03
C ARG A 57 12.58 0.27 -5.66
N SER A 58 13.04 0.69 -4.49
CA SER A 58 14.42 0.46 -4.02
C SER A 58 14.64 -0.91 -3.38
N ASN A 59 13.58 -1.65 -3.04
CA ASN A 59 13.71 -2.94 -2.37
C ASN A 59 13.42 -4.09 -3.34
N ALA A 60 14.37 -5.01 -3.48
CA ALA A 60 14.28 -6.18 -4.37
C ALA A 60 13.05 -7.06 -4.07
N LYS A 61 12.59 -7.14 -2.81
CA LYS A 61 11.41 -7.92 -2.42
C LYS A 61 10.10 -7.28 -2.87
N THR A 62 10.07 -5.97 -3.04
CA THR A 62 8.87 -5.19 -3.44
C THR A 62 9.05 -4.51 -4.80
N ARG A 63 10.07 -4.90 -5.56
CA ARG A 63 10.43 -4.24 -6.81
C ARG A 63 9.38 -4.60 -7.87
N LEU A 64 8.37 -3.75 -7.99
CA LEU A 64 7.47 -3.69 -9.14
C LEU A 64 8.22 -3.20 -10.38
#